data_AF-A0AA38NKX2-F1
#
_entry.id   AF-A0AA38NKX2-F1
#
_cell.length_a   1.000
_cell.length_b   1.000
_cell.length_c   1.000
_cell.angle_alpha   90.00
_cell.angle_beta   90.00
_cell.angle_gamma   90.00
#
_symmetry.space_group_name_H-M   'P 1'
#
loop_
_entity.id
_entity.type
_entity.pdbx_description
1 polymer ?
#
loop_
_entity_poly.entity_id
_entity_poly.type
_entity_poly.pdbx_seq_one_letter_code
_entity_poly.pdbx_strand_id
1 'polypeptide(L)'
;MSHRQVIGDNARTRTIYETQSLPRCVVHQIQYGTTAAAAAKVLLQEGANIVEQVRDGRIWHSVKVKVGYDSMKNASSQVLTISAPPPDIKFPQSARVADTVRSWAEPPTAEEIFALDDLEEFESTDLSNLFHKNDARSQGTKRPIPLNPEYSEPLNQDEPHKKFLRLDNGSLHRIIPQPHTKLSKSFIPPDFNVIKAYDRTLPIYLHPHLSSTNDDNFGRRAWIIPARGFLPSAWTEAGASSAVVLDTQHSDLSHSLDRTTIGPTIKWSHLALAEFWKYLNTLRDLNNLGSLGISFHPAQSASVRLEREKEKLALLDSSEMQPGLHPPYTTLSLSSVSVNSQSGRSSITSGIRPLSLRDCDYFKVYHDSNISMHLRRALDLFTFRLDSEEEEQSEQSGEFGMTFPESSNSSGLIGKEEGGRMGRKKPKYCLLRGARLVLVDDRSKGVLIA
;
A
#
# COMPACT_ATOMS: atom_id res chain seq x y z
N MET A 1 22.18 33.75 -61.34
CA MET A 1 22.02 32.78 -60.23
C MET A 1 20.54 32.55 -60.04
N SER A 2 20.05 31.41 -60.52
CA SER A 2 18.62 31.11 -60.68
C SER A 2 18.16 30.23 -59.52
N HIS A 3 17.20 30.69 -58.74
CA HIS A 3 16.64 29.96 -57.61
C HIS A 3 15.58 28.98 -58.12
N ARG A 4 15.90 27.68 -58.06
CA ARG A 4 15.01 26.58 -58.43
C ARG A 4 14.18 26.21 -57.21
N GLN A 5 12.87 26.47 -57.26
CA GLN A 5 11.90 26.10 -56.23
C GLN A 5 11.43 24.67 -56.51
N VAL A 6 11.73 23.73 -55.61
CA VAL A 6 11.28 22.34 -55.67
C VAL A 6 9.95 22.26 -54.91
N ILE A 7 8.88 21.96 -55.64
CA ILE A 7 7.57 21.60 -55.10
C ILE A 7 7.63 20.11 -54.76
N GLY A 8 7.54 19.77 -53.48
CA GLY A 8 7.39 18.41 -52.99
C GLY A 8 5.93 18.14 -52.64
N ASP A 9 5.27 17.31 -53.44
CA ASP A 9 3.93 16.80 -53.19
C ASP A 9 3.96 15.78 -52.03
N ASN A 10 3.48 16.19 -50.86
CA ASN A 10 3.19 15.29 -49.75
C ASN A 10 1.73 14.82 -49.83
N ALA A 11 1.54 13.59 -50.31
CA ALA A 11 0.27 12.88 -50.26
C ALA A 11 -0.16 12.67 -48.79
N ARG A 12 -1.22 13.37 -48.38
CA ARG A 12 -1.91 13.17 -47.09
C ARG A 12 -2.77 11.91 -47.17
N THR A 13 -2.28 10.81 -46.62
CA THR A 13 -3.11 9.66 -46.25
C THR A 13 -3.96 10.07 -45.04
N ARG A 14 -5.25 10.34 -45.26
CA ARG A 14 -6.23 10.53 -44.17
C ARG A 14 -6.56 9.15 -43.59
N THR A 15 -5.99 8.84 -42.44
CA THR A 15 -6.46 7.74 -41.60
C THR A 15 -7.82 8.15 -41.00
N ILE A 16 -8.89 7.53 -41.49
CA ILE A 16 -10.23 7.65 -40.91
C ILE A 16 -10.22 6.79 -39.65
N TYR A 17 -10.18 7.42 -38.48
CA TYR A 17 -10.45 6.71 -37.23
C TYR A 17 -11.95 6.50 -37.13
N GLU A 18 -12.37 5.25 -37.28
CA GLU A 18 -13.73 4.81 -36.98
C GLU A 18 -13.95 4.94 -35.46
N THR A 19 -14.66 6.00 -35.07
CA THR A 19 -15.07 6.24 -33.68
C THR A 19 -15.99 5.12 -33.23
N GLN A 20 -15.41 4.11 -32.57
CA GLN A 20 -16.18 3.11 -31.83
C GLN A 20 -16.96 3.83 -30.73
N SER A 21 -18.29 3.72 -30.78
CA SER A 21 -19.18 4.32 -29.81
C SER A 21 -18.94 3.66 -28.44
N LEU A 22 -18.39 4.42 -27.49
CA LEU A 22 -18.26 3.98 -26.11
C LEU A 22 -19.66 3.64 -25.53
N PRO A 23 -19.78 2.58 -24.72
CA PRO A 23 -21.04 2.19 -24.11
C PRO A 23 -21.56 3.33 -23.22
N ARG A 24 -22.79 3.77 -23.54
CA ARG A 24 -23.46 4.89 -22.88
C ARG A 24 -24.03 4.39 -21.54
N CYS A 25 -23.30 4.63 -20.43
CA CYS A 25 -23.83 4.35 -19.09
C CYS A 25 -24.91 5.39 -18.73
N VAL A 26 -26.09 4.92 -18.36
CA VAL A 26 -27.17 5.75 -17.78
C VAL A 26 -27.05 5.66 -16.26
N VAL A 27 -26.76 6.77 -15.61
CA VAL A 27 -26.72 6.88 -14.15
C VAL A 27 -28.12 7.27 -13.66
N HIS A 28 -28.76 6.40 -12.87
CA HIS A 28 -30.05 6.69 -12.27
C HIS A 28 -29.88 7.61 -11.05
N GLN A 29 -30.46 8.80 -11.10
CA GLN A 29 -30.50 9.73 -9.97
C GLN A 29 -31.69 9.38 -9.06
N ILE A 30 -31.40 8.89 -7.86
CA ILE A 30 -32.40 8.59 -6.84
C ILE A 30 -32.50 9.81 -5.91
N GLN A 31 -33.64 10.48 -5.88
CA GLN A 31 -33.93 11.56 -4.93
C GLN A 31 -34.79 11.01 -3.78
N TYR A 32 -34.36 11.27 -2.55
CA TYR A 32 -35.12 10.93 -1.35
C TYR A 32 -35.88 12.16 -0.85
N GLY A 33 -37.20 12.03 -0.74
CA GLY A 33 -38.07 13.06 -0.16
C GLY A 33 -37.98 13.12 1.37
N THR A 34 -38.21 14.32 1.91
CA THR A 34 -38.04 14.79 3.29
C THR A 34 -39.11 14.28 4.30
N THR A 35 -39.29 12.97 4.44
CA THR A 35 -40.13 12.36 5.51
C THR A 35 -39.40 11.33 6.38
N ALA A 36 -38.06 11.38 6.40
CA ALA A 36 -37.19 10.37 7.01
C ALA A 36 -37.36 10.21 8.53
N ALA A 37 -37.77 11.26 9.27
CA ALA A 37 -37.76 11.22 10.73
C ALA A 37 -38.84 10.29 11.35
N ALA A 38 -40.03 10.23 10.75
CA ALA A 38 -41.10 9.36 11.24
C ALA A 38 -40.85 7.88 10.88
N ALA A 39 -40.37 7.63 9.65
CA ALA A 39 -39.99 6.30 9.20
C ALA A 39 -38.80 5.74 10.00
N ALA A 40 -37.83 6.59 10.34
CA ALA A 40 -36.69 6.21 11.17
C ALA A 40 -37.12 5.76 12.57
N LYS A 41 -38.09 6.44 13.21
CA LYS A 41 -38.62 6.03 14.52
C LYS A 41 -39.30 4.67 14.49
N VAL A 42 -40.10 4.39 13.46
CA VAL A 42 -40.79 3.10 13.30
C VAL A 42 -39.79 1.97 13.05
N LEU A 43 -38.79 2.19 12.19
CA LEU A 43 -37.72 1.21 11.94
C LEU A 43 -36.85 0.95 13.17
N LEU A 44 -36.52 2.00 13.95
CA LEU A 44 -35.75 1.86 15.19
C LEU A 44 -36.52 1.08 16.26
N GLN A 45 -37.82 1.35 16.40
CA GLN A 45 -38.66 0.61 17.35
C GLN A 45 -38.75 -0.87 16.96
N GLU A 46 -38.87 -1.17 15.67
CA GLU A 46 -38.94 -2.56 15.20
C GLU A 46 -37.60 -3.28 15.34
N GLY A 47 -36.48 -2.59 15.10
CA GLY A 47 -35.15 -3.10 15.40
C GLY A 47 -34.97 -3.44 16.88
N ALA A 48 -35.47 -2.59 17.78
CA ALA A 48 -35.44 -2.83 19.22
C ALA A 48 -36.25 -4.08 19.61
N ASN A 49 -37.45 -4.26 19.04
CA ASN A 49 -38.30 -5.43 19.27
C ASN A 49 -37.61 -6.74 18.83
N ILE A 50 -36.88 -6.72 17.70
CA ILE A 50 -36.13 -7.91 17.22
C ILE A 50 -35.02 -8.28 18.20
N VAL A 51 -34.27 -7.29 18.69
CA VAL A 51 -33.18 -7.54 19.67
C VAL A 51 -33.74 -8.11 20.97
N GLU A 52 -34.88 -7.62 21.44
CA GLU A 52 -35.55 -8.14 22.64
C GLU A 52 -36.03 -9.59 22.46
N GLN A 53 -36.61 -9.91 21.29
CA GLN A 53 -37.05 -11.28 20.96
C GLN A 53 -35.89 -12.28 20.90
N VAL A 54 -34.72 -11.85 20.38
CA VAL A 54 -33.50 -12.68 20.37
C VAL A 54 -32.99 -12.93 21.79
N ARG A 55 -33.12 -11.94 22.69
CA ARG A 55 -32.69 -12.05 24.08
C ARG A 55 -33.52 -13.06 24.88
N ASP A 56 -34.81 -13.14 24.58
CA ASP A 56 -35.76 -13.99 25.31
C ASP A 56 -35.83 -15.43 24.78
N GLY A 57 -34.97 -15.81 23.83
CA GLY A 57 -34.83 -17.19 23.35
C GLY A 57 -36.05 -17.73 22.60
N ARG A 58 -36.96 -16.86 22.16
CA ARG A 58 -38.11 -17.26 21.34
C ARG A 58 -37.67 -17.49 19.90
N ILE A 59 -38.22 -18.53 19.27
CA ILE A 59 -37.91 -18.97 17.91
C ILE A 59 -38.01 -17.79 16.92
N TRP A 60 -37.16 -17.79 15.89
CA TRP A 60 -37.18 -16.81 14.81
C TRP A 60 -38.56 -16.80 14.13
N HIS A 61 -39.23 -15.66 14.15
CA HIS A 61 -40.42 -15.42 13.32
C HIS A 61 -40.03 -14.48 12.18
N SER A 62 -40.41 -14.80 10.94
CA SER A 62 -40.34 -13.82 9.86
C SER A 62 -41.23 -12.63 10.22
N VAL A 63 -40.63 -11.48 10.46
CA VAL A 63 -41.33 -10.22 10.68
C VAL A 63 -42.04 -9.86 9.38
N LYS A 64 -43.31 -10.26 9.26
CA LYS A 64 -44.21 -9.71 8.25
C LYS A 64 -44.60 -8.32 8.75
N VAL A 65 -43.81 -7.31 8.40
CA VAL A 65 -44.21 -5.91 8.61
C VAL A 65 -45.47 -5.67 7.76
N LYS A 66 -46.65 -5.91 8.33
CA LYS A 66 -47.91 -5.39 7.80
C LYS A 66 -47.90 -3.91 8.12
N VAL A 67 -47.19 -3.12 7.31
CA VAL A 67 -47.51 -1.69 7.19
C VAL A 67 -48.97 -1.66 6.75
N GLY A 68 -49.87 -1.26 7.65
CA GLY A 68 -51.30 -1.28 7.41
C GLY A 68 -51.65 -0.47 6.16
N TYR A 69 -51.92 -1.17 5.06
CA TYR A 69 -52.33 -0.57 3.79
C TYR A 69 -53.70 0.13 3.88
N ASP A 70 -54.47 -0.09 4.94
CA ASP A 70 -55.86 0.38 5.03
C ASP A 70 -56.03 1.82 5.56
N SER A 71 -54.95 2.47 6.04
CA SER A 71 -55.03 3.83 6.61
C SER A 71 -54.20 4.89 5.87
N MET A 72 -53.98 4.72 4.56
CA MET A 72 -53.39 5.76 3.71
C MET A 72 -54.17 5.94 2.40
N LYS A 73 -55.40 6.45 2.49
CA LYS A 73 -56.15 6.90 1.29
C LYS A 73 -55.82 8.32 0.83
N ASN A 74 -55.01 9.09 1.57
CA ASN A 74 -54.72 10.50 1.23
C ASN A 74 -53.22 10.90 1.28
N ALA A 75 -52.29 9.94 1.31
CA ALA A 75 -50.87 10.25 1.13
C ALA A 75 -50.37 9.55 -0.13
N SER A 76 -49.80 10.35 -1.03
CA SER A 76 -49.23 9.96 -2.32
C SER A 76 -48.44 8.65 -2.22
N SER A 77 -49.00 7.60 -2.79
CA SER A 77 -48.29 6.36 -3.08
C SER A 77 -47.03 6.70 -3.87
N GLN A 78 -45.85 6.45 -3.28
CA GLN A 78 -44.61 6.38 -4.04
C GLN A 78 -44.67 5.09 -4.88
N VAL A 79 -45.32 5.19 -6.02
CA VAL A 79 -45.16 4.22 -7.10
C VAL A 79 -43.76 4.47 -7.68
N LEU A 80 -42.82 3.58 -7.38
CA LEU A 80 -41.54 3.50 -8.10
C LEU A 80 -41.87 3.11 -9.56
N THR A 81 -42.11 4.12 -10.37
CA THR A 81 -42.33 3.95 -11.80
C THR A 81 -40.95 3.96 -12.45
N ILE A 82 -40.47 2.80 -12.87
CA ILE A 82 -39.27 2.73 -13.71
C ILE A 82 -39.65 3.42 -15.03
N SER A 83 -39.08 4.59 -15.29
CA SER A 83 -39.52 5.49 -16.37
C SER A 83 -39.18 4.99 -17.78
N ALA A 84 -38.49 3.85 -17.91
CA ALA A 84 -38.14 3.25 -19.19
C ALA A 84 -38.17 1.72 -19.09
N PRO A 85 -38.60 1.00 -20.16
CA PRO A 85 -38.40 -0.44 -20.24
C PRO A 85 -36.90 -0.78 -20.14
N PRO A 86 -36.53 -1.98 -19.67
CA PRO A 86 -35.14 -2.43 -19.63
C PRO A 86 -34.47 -2.17 -20.99
N PRO A 87 -33.20 -1.69 -21.02
CA PRO A 87 -32.53 -1.44 -22.28
C PRO A 87 -32.48 -2.73 -23.10
N ASP A 88 -33.06 -2.66 -24.30
CA ASP A 88 -33.05 -3.74 -25.27
C ASP A 88 -31.62 -3.89 -25.80
N ILE A 89 -30.88 -4.88 -25.29
CA ILE A 89 -29.48 -5.12 -25.67
C ILE A 89 -29.47 -5.70 -27.09
N LYS A 90 -29.44 -4.81 -28.08
CA LYS A 90 -29.24 -5.18 -29.47
C LYS A 90 -27.76 -5.49 -29.67
N PHE A 91 -27.40 -6.76 -29.62
CA PHE A 91 -26.09 -7.22 -30.06
C PHE A 91 -25.93 -6.86 -31.55
N PRO A 92 -24.85 -6.15 -31.95
CA PRO A 92 -24.59 -5.89 -33.36
C PRO A 92 -24.41 -7.22 -34.08
N GLN A 93 -25.34 -7.53 -34.96
CA GLN A 93 -25.47 -8.81 -35.67
C GLN A 93 -24.40 -9.00 -36.78
N SER A 94 -23.26 -8.30 -36.68
CA SER A 94 -22.21 -8.29 -37.71
C SER A 94 -20.80 -8.38 -37.10
N ALA A 95 -20.48 -9.54 -36.54
CA ALA A 95 -19.14 -10.11 -36.57
C ALA A 95 -19.27 -11.59 -36.19
N ARG A 96 -19.49 -12.44 -37.20
CA ARG A 96 -19.39 -13.89 -37.07
C ARG A 96 -17.91 -14.27 -36.91
N VAL A 97 -17.38 -14.09 -35.71
CA VAL A 97 -16.33 -14.95 -35.15
C VAL A 97 -16.76 -15.20 -33.72
N ALA A 98 -17.78 -16.04 -33.58
CA ALA A 98 -18.16 -16.61 -32.31
C ALA A 98 -17.18 -17.73 -32.01
N ASP A 99 -15.99 -17.39 -31.49
CA ASP A 99 -15.38 -18.27 -30.50
C ASP A 99 -16.25 -18.12 -29.26
N THR A 100 -17.26 -18.97 -29.18
CA THR A 100 -18.11 -19.11 -28.01
C THR A 100 -17.20 -19.44 -26.83
N VAL A 101 -17.01 -18.46 -25.94
CA VAL A 101 -16.43 -18.72 -24.63
C VAL A 101 -17.27 -19.81 -23.99
N ARG A 102 -16.71 -21.03 -23.93
CA ARG A 102 -17.41 -22.18 -23.40
C ARG A 102 -17.74 -21.97 -21.93
N SER A 103 -18.87 -22.51 -21.53
CA SER A 103 -19.25 -22.56 -20.12
C SER A 103 -18.31 -23.49 -19.36
N TRP A 104 -17.85 -23.09 -18.18
CA TRP A 104 -17.02 -23.91 -17.29
C TRP A 104 -17.67 -25.23 -16.85
N ALA A 105 -18.98 -25.38 -17.09
CA ALA A 105 -19.74 -26.58 -16.78
C ALA A 105 -19.88 -27.54 -17.97
N GLU A 106 -19.40 -27.18 -19.17
CA GLU A 106 -19.41 -28.10 -20.31
C GLU A 106 -18.27 -29.12 -20.18
N PRO A 107 -18.53 -30.41 -20.47
CA PRO A 107 -17.50 -31.42 -20.46
C PRO A 107 -16.43 -31.13 -21.53
N PRO A 108 -15.16 -31.45 -21.28
CA PRO A 108 -14.09 -31.14 -22.22
C PRO A 108 -14.31 -31.88 -23.54
N THR A 109 -14.05 -31.21 -24.65
CA THR A 109 -14.12 -31.85 -25.97
C THR A 109 -12.88 -32.66 -26.27
N ALA A 110 -12.97 -33.58 -27.23
CA ALA A 110 -11.84 -34.43 -27.65
C ALA A 110 -10.58 -33.63 -28.03
N GLU A 111 -10.71 -32.37 -28.47
CA GLU A 111 -9.60 -31.48 -28.79
C GLU A 111 -8.90 -30.87 -27.56
N GLU A 112 -9.56 -30.89 -26.39
CA GLU A 112 -9.02 -30.41 -25.10
C GLU A 112 -8.45 -31.56 -24.26
N ILE A 113 -8.65 -32.81 -24.70
CA ILE A 113 -8.14 -34.02 -24.04
C ILE A 113 -6.87 -34.42 -24.76
N PHE A 114 -5.73 -34.06 -24.19
CA PHE A 114 -4.41 -34.45 -24.70
C PHE A 114 -3.96 -35.76 -24.04
N ALA A 115 -3.41 -36.70 -24.83
CA ALA A 115 -2.73 -37.85 -24.27
C ALA A 115 -1.40 -37.39 -23.62
N LEU A 116 -0.95 -38.08 -22.57
CA LEU A 116 0.31 -37.75 -21.89
C LEU A 116 1.51 -37.79 -22.86
N ASP A 117 1.44 -38.64 -23.89
CA ASP A 117 2.49 -38.78 -24.90
C ASP A 117 2.49 -37.65 -25.94
N ASP A 118 1.39 -36.89 -26.06
CA ASP A 118 1.28 -35.73 -26.96
C ASP A 118 1.73 -34.42 -26.30
N LEU A 119 1.93 -34.43 -24.98
CA LEU A 119 2.48 -33.30 -24.25
C LEU A 119 3.99 -33.27 -24.42
N GLU A 120 4.52 -32.11 -24.80
CA GLU A 120 5.97 -31.87 -24.83
C GLU A 120 6.56 -32.20 -23.45
N GLU A 121 7.59 -33.06 -23.42
CA GLU A 121 8.23 -33.44 -22.17
C GLU A 121 8.74 -32.17 -21.49
N PHE A 122 8.30 -31.94 -20.25
CA PHE A 122 8.72 -30.77 -19.50
C PHE A 122 10.24 -30.77 -19.43
N GLU A 123 10.87 -29.77 -20.06
CA GLU A 123 12.28 -29.48 -19.84
C GLU A 123 12.46 -29.05 -18.38
N SER A 124 12.70 -30.05 -17.52
CA SER A 124 13.11 -29.86 -16.15
C SER A 124 14.41 -29.07 -16.20
N THR A 125 14.35 -27.79 -15.85
CA THR A 125 15.55 -27.01 -15.61
C THR A 125 16.27 -27.68 -14.45
N ASP A 126 17.32 -28.46 -14.73
CA ASP A 126 18.06 -29.18 -13.71
C ASP A 126 18.74 -28.16 -12.78
N LEU A 127 18.06 -27.86 -11.67
CA LEU A 127 18.55 -26.92 -10.66
C LEU A 127 19.61 -27.56 -9.76
N SER A 128 20.02 -28.82 -9.99
CA SER A 128 21.05 -29.51 -9.19
C SER A 128 22.36 -28.71 -9.12
N ASN A 129 22.70 -28.00 -10.20
CA ASN A 129 23.87 -27.14 -10.27
C ASN A 129 23.82 -25.90 -9.37
N LEU A 130 22.63 -25.48 -8.89
CA LEU A 130 22.47 -24.38 -7.95
C LEU A 130 22.60 -24.80 -6.47
N PHE A 131 22.42 -26.09 -6.19
CA PHE A 131 22.48 -26.65 -4.83
C PHE A 131 23.87 -27.20 -4.46
N HIS A 132 24.78 -27.37 -5.42
CA HIS A 132 26.19 -27.63 -5.13
C HIS A 132 26.93 -26.34 -4.76
N LYS A 133 26.58 -25.75 -3.62
CA LYS A 133 27.33 -24.65 -3.03
C LYS A 133 27.79 -24.99 -1.61
N ASN A 134 29.04 -25.43 -1.56
CA ASN A 134 29.99 -25.25 -0.46
C ASN A 134 29.77 -26.03 0.85
N ASP A 135 29.83 -27.36 0.76
CA ASP A 135 30.53 -28.13 1.80
C ASP A 135 32.05 -28.07 1.54
N ALA A 136 32.60 -26.85 1.57
CA ALA A 136 34.04 -26.63 1.53
C ALA A 136 34.62 -26.84 2.94
N ARG A 137 34.47 -28.06 3.48
CA ARG A 137 35.23 -28.51 4.65
C ARG A 137 35.45 -30.01 4.69
N SER A 138 35.95 -30.60 3.61
CA SER A 138 36.64 -31.90 3.70
C SER A 138 37.55 -32.16 2.50
N GLN A 139 38.83 -31.94 2.76
CA GLN A 139 39.98 -32.73 2.34
C GLN A 139 40.00 -33.32 0.92
N GLY A 140 40.85 -32.72 0.09
CA GLY A 140 41.89 -33.44 -0.65
C GLY A 140 41.48 -34.69 -1.43
N THR A 141 41.03 -34.51 -2.66
CA THR A 141 41.50 -35.35 -3.77
C THR A 141 41.34 -34.58 -5.08
N LYS A 142 42.49 -34.20 -5.65
CA LYS A 142 42.59 -33.51 -6.93
C LYS A 142 42.11 -34.46 -8.02
N ARG A 143 40.91 -34.23 -8.58
CA ARG A 143 40.60 -34.70 -9.94
C ARG A 143 41.01 -33.61 -10.93
N PRO A 144 41.89 -33.92 -11.90
CA PRO A 144 42.25 -32.98 -12.95
C PRO A 144 41.04 -32.82 -13.89
N ILE A 145 40.42 -31.64 -13.85
CA ILE A 145 39.52 -31.18 -14.91
C ILE A 145 40.42 -30.74 -16.08
N PRO A 146 40.19 -31.20 -17.32
CA PRO A 146 40.98 -30.79 -18.47
C PRO A 146 40.76 -29.28 -18.72
N LEU A 147 41.82 -28.51 -18.53
CA LEU A 147 41.89 -27.10 -18.87
C LEU A 147 41.84 -26.96 -20.40
N ASN A 148 40.82 -26.28 -20.91
CA ASN A 148 40.85 -25.70 -22.24
C ASN A 148 41.42 -24.27 -22.10
N PRO A 149 42.64 -23.98 -22.60
CA PRO A 149 43.41 -22.80 -22.18
C PRO A 149 43.08 -21.48 -22.89
N GLU A 150 42.04 -21.38 -23.71
CA GLU A 150 41.95 -20.26 -24.66
C GLU A 150 41.07 -19.05 -24.28
N TYR A 151 40.33 -19.08 -23.17
CA TYR A 151 39.55 -17.91 -22.73
C TYR A 151 39.55 -17.77 -21.20
N SER A 152 40.61 -17.16 -20.65
CA SER A 152 40.61 -16.65 -19.28
C SER A 152 40.74 -15.13 -19.32
N GLU A 153 39.60 -14.44 -19.37
CA GLU A 153 39.59 -13.02 -19.03
C GLU A 153 39.96 -12.87 -17.54
N PRO A 154 40.88 -11.97 -17.20
CA PRO A 154 41.25 -11.71 -15.82
C PRO A 154 40.06 -11.10 -15.08
N LEU A 155 39.35 -11.93 -14.30
CA LEU A 155 38.37 -11.51 -13.30
C LEU A 155 39.06 -10.56 -12.32
N ASN A 156 38.82 -9.25 -12.47
CA ASN A 156 39.20 -8.22 -11.51
C ASN A 156 38.59 -8.52 -10.14
N GLN A 157 39.41 -9.02 -9.20
CA GLN A 157 39.00 -9.37 -7.84
C GLN A 157 38.76 -8.15 -6.92
N ASP A 158 38.88 -6.92 -7.45
CA ASP A 158 38.74 -5.68 -6.68
C ASP A 158 37.35 -5.03 -6.77
N GLU A 159 36.34 -5.66 -7.40
CA GLU A 159 34.98 -5.08 -7.36
C GLU A 159 34.41 -5.22 -5.93
N PRO A 160 34.17 -4.11 -5.20
CA PRO A 160 33.73 -4.17 -3.82
C PRO A 160 32.39 -4.91 -3.75
N HIS A 161 32.34 -5.98 -2.96
CA HIS A 161 31.14 -6.77 -2.78
C HIS A 161 29.95 -5.86 -2.49
N LYS A 162 28.98 -5.84 -3.41
CA LYS A 162 27.74 -5.07 -3.29
C LYS A 162 27.04 -5.53 -2.02
N LYS A 163 27.20 -4.76 -0.94
CA LYS A 163 26.54 -5.03 0.35
C LYS A 163 25.04 -4.95 0.12
N PHE A 164 24.36 -6.09 0.20
CA PHE A 164 22.91 -6.13 0.09
C PHE A 164 22.29 -5.42 1.30
N LEU A 165 21.30 -4.56 1.03
CA LEU A 165 20.59 -3.83 2.06
C LEU A 165 19.75 -4.81 2.87
N ARG A 166 20.09 -5.00 4.15
CA ARG A 166 19.33 -5.86 5.06
C ARG A 166 18.04 -5.15 5.47
N LEU A 167 16.92 -5.81 5.22
CA LEU A 167 15.60 -5.34 5.61
C LEU A 167 15.25 -5.85 7.01
N ASP A 168 14.65 -5.00 7.82
CA ASP A 168 14.17 -5.37 9.14
C ASP A 168 12.74 -5.95 9.06
N ASN A 169 12.64 -7.22 9.43
CA ASN A 169 11.38 -7.97 9.52
C ASN A 169 10.87 -8.09 10.96
N GLY A 170 11.52 -7.43 11.94
CA GLY A 170 11.16 -7.44 13.35
C GLY A 170 9.83 -6.74 13.66
N SER A 171 9.35 -6.87 14.90
CA SER A 171 8.11 -6.21 15.31
C SER A 171 8.31 -4.69 15.47
N LEU A 172 7.50 -3.89 14.76
CA LEU A 172 7.54 -2.43 14.86
C LEU A 172 6.91 -1.88 16.15
N HIS A 173 6.28 -2.74 16.97
CA HIS A 173 5.64 -2.32 18.22
C HIS A 173 6.61 -1.70 19.23
N ARG A 174 7.89 -2.09 19.19
CA ARG A 174 8.92 -1.55 20.09
C ARG A 174 9.48 -0.21 19.61
N ILE A 175 9.40 0.03 18.31
CA ILE A 175 9.95 1.23 17.66
C ILE A 175 8.96 2.39 17.76
N ILE A 176 7.66 2.11 17.60
CA ILE A 176 6.61 3.11 17.63
C ILE A 176 6.07 3.22 19.06
N PRO A 177 6.21 4.39 19.73
CA PRO A 177 5.76 4.57 21.10
C PRO A 177 4.24 4.37 21.28
N GLN A 178 3.86 3.70 22.37
CA GLN A 178 2.46 3.58 22.78
C GLN A 178 1.92 4.91 23.36
N PRO A 179 0.58 5.15 23.33
CA PRO A 179 -0.45 4.30 22.72
C PRO A 179 -0.45 4.41 21.19
N HIS A 180 -0.71 3.28 20.50
CA HIS A 180 -0.75 3.20 19.02
C HIS A 180 -2.04 3.73 18.41
N THR A 181 -3.04 4.10 19.21
CA THR A 181 -4.24 4.78 18.73
C THR A 181 -4.47 6.02 19.58
N LYS A 182 -4.72 7.13 18.91
CA LYS A 182 -4.76 8.46 19.49
C LYS A 182 -5.88 9.24 18.82
N LEU A 183 -6.95 9.45 19.56
CA LEU A 183 -8.13 10.19 19.09
C LEU A 183 -7.82 11.69 18.97
N SER A 184 -8.68 12.38 18.22
CA SER A 184 -8.66 13.84 18.13
C SER A 184 -8.92 14.46 19.51
N LYS A 185 -8.21 15.57 19.78
CA LYS A 185 -8.39 16.38 20.99
C LYS A 185 -9.38 17.52 20.78
N SER A 186 -9.73 17.84 19.55
CA SER A 186 -10.49 19.05 19.23
C SER A 186 -11.34 18.85 17.98
N PHE A 187 -12.40 19.64 17.91
CA PHE A 187 -13.37 19.68 16.81
C PHE A 187 -13.46 21.08 16.22
N ILE A 188 -12.45 21.93 16.47
CA ILE A 188 -12.41 23.28 15.92
C ILE A 188 -12.20 23.19 14.40
N PRO A 189 -13.07 23.80 13.59
CA PRO A 189 -12.90 23.84 12.14
C PRO A 189 -11.57 24.52 11.77
N PRO A 190 -10.83 23.98 10.79
CA PRO A 190 -9.57 24.57 10.37
C PRO A 190 -9.78 25.86 9.55
N ASP A 191 -8.84 26.79 9.67
CA ASP A 191 -8.79 27.97 8.81
C ASP A 191 -8.06 27.66 7.51
N PHE A 192 -8.85 27.40 6.45
CA PHE A 192 -8.34 27.08 5.13
C PHE A 192 -7.58 28.23 4.45
N ASN A 193 -7.73 29.48 4.92
CA ASN A 193 -7.02 30.62 4.33
C ASN A 193 -5.52 30.59 4.66
N VAL A 194 -5.15 29.97 5.79
CA VAL A 194 -3.76 29.88 6.25
C VAL A 194 -3.05 28.68 5.63
N ILE A 195 -3.79 27.64 5.23
CA ILE A 195 -3.22 26.36 4.85
C ILE A 195 -3.38 26.16 3.35
N LYS A 196 -2.28 26.26 2.61
CA LYS A 196 -2.31 25.97 1.17
C LYS A 196 -2.61 24.48 0.92
N ALA A 197 -3.41 24.16 -0.09
CA ALA A 197 -3.66 22.78 -0.50
C ALA A 197 -2.40 22.13 -1.09
N TYR A 198 -2.38 20.80 -1.15
CA TYR A 198 -1.32 20.05 -1.81
C TYR A 198 -1.47 20.12 -3.34
N ASP A 199 -0.41 20.55 -4.02
CA ASP A 199 -0.38 20.87 -5.45
C ASP A 199 0.76 20.15 -6.21
N ARG A 200 1.49 19.23 -5.55
CA ARG A 200 2.69 18.61 -6.14
C ARG A 200 2.39 17.46 -7.10
N THR A 201 1.36 16.66 -6.84
CA THR A 201 0.99 15.50 -7.67
C THR A 201 -0.51 15.50 -7.90
N LEU A 202 -0.90 15.22 -9.15
CA LEU A 202 -2.31 15.09 -9.52
C LEU A 202 -2.90 13.84 -8.85
N PRO A 203 -4.03 13.98 -8.13
CA PRO A 203 -4.71 12.83 -7.55
C PRO A 203 -5.17 11.83 -8.61
N ILE A 204 -4.98 10.54 -8.35
CA ILE A 204 -5.52 9.42 -9.12
C ILE A 204 -6.72 8.87 -8.36
N TYR A 205 -7.91 9.01 -8.90
CA TYR A 205 -9.12 8.49 -8.27
C TYR A 205 -9.24 6.97 -8.47
N LEU A 206 -9.66 6.26 -7.43
CA LEU A 206 -9.84 4.82 -7.44
C LEU A 206 -11.32 4.47 -7.65
N HIS A 207 -11.61 3.56 -8.57
CA HIS A 207 -12.97 3.08 -8.84
C HIS A 207 -13.61 2.48 -7.57
N PRO A 208 -14.90 2.75 -7.28
CA PRO A 208 -15.91 3.42 -8.11
C PRO A 208 -15.92 4.96 -8.03
N HIS A 209 -15.00 5.57 -7.28
CA HIS A 209 -14.95 7.02 -7.17
C HIS A 209 -14.32 7.57 -8.46
N LEU A 210 -15.13 8.15 -9.35
CA LEU A 210 -14.68 8.69 -10.63
C LEU A 210 -14.32 10.19 -10.54
N SER A 211 -14.74 10.87 -9.48
CA SER A 211 -14.42 12.27 -9.21
C SER A 211 -14.67 12.60 -7.74
N SER A 212 -14.18 13.76 -7.28
CA SER A 212 -14.63 14.32 -6.01
C SER A 212 -16.07 14.80 -6.16
N THR A 213 -17.04 13.90 -6.04
CA THR A 213 -18.41 14.31 -5.77
C THR A 213 -18.37 15.04 -4.43
N ASN A 214 -18.51 16.37 -4.46
CA ASN A 214 -18.43 17.28 -3.32
C ASN A 214 -19.54 17.07 -2.27
N ASP A 215 -20.32 15.99 -2.37
CA ASP A 215 -21.56 15.84 -1.61
C ASP A 215 -21.32 15.50 -0.14
N ASP A 216 -20.17 14.94 0.23
CA ASP A 216 -19.84 14.60 1.61
C ASP A 216 -18.85 15.57 2.26
N ASN A 217 -19.25 16.82 2.40
CA ASN A 217 -18.49 17.84 3.16
C ASN A 217 -18.24 17.45 4.64
N PHE A 218 -19.00 16.48 5.16
CA PHE A 218 -18.89 15.98 6.53
C PHE A 218 -18.39 14.53 6.62
N GLY A 219 -17.97 13.95 5.49
CA GLY A 219 -17.43 12.59 5.46
C GLY A 219 -16.10 12.52 6.21
N ARG A 220 -15.91 11.48 7.02
CA ARG A 220 -14.59 11.18 7.59
C ARG A 220 -13.78 10.37 6.58
N ARG A 221 -12.51 10.75 6.43
CA ARG A 221 -11.54 10.05 5.57
C ARG A 221 -10.28 9.74 6.36
N ALA A 222 -9.42 8.92 5.77
CA ALA A 222 -8.10 8.68 6.35
C ALA A 222 -7.01 8.55 5.30
N TRP A 223 -5.82 9.10 5.58
CA TRP A 223 -4.63 8.78 4.81
C TRP A 223 -3.98 7.50 5.35
N ILE A 224 -3.61 6.61 4.43
CA ILE A 224 -2.83 5.41 4.70
C ILE A 224 -1.38 5.68 4.30
N ILE A 225 -0.48 5.62 5.28
CA ILE A 225 0.97 5.78 5.08
C ILE A 225 1.65 4.44 5.41
N PRO A 226 2.20 3.71 4.42
CA PRO A 226 2.83 2.43 4.69
C PRO A 226 4.14 2.64 5.47
N ALA A 227 4.27 1.92 6.58
CA ALA A 227 5.49 1.80 7.36
C ALA A 227 6.35 0.62 6.88
N ARG A 228 5.69 -0.49 6.50
CA ARG A 228 6.38 -1.67 5.93
C ARG A 228 5.43 -2.52 5.11
N GLY A 229 5.95 -3.12 4.04
CA GLY A 229 5.22 -4.02 3.16
C GLY A 229 4.58 -3.30 1.98
N PHE A 230 3.65 -3.98 1.34
CA PHE A 230 2.96 -3.54 0.15
C PHE A 230 1.49 -3.32 0.46
N LEU A 231 0.93 -2.26 -0.12
CA LEU A 231 -0.51 -2.00 -0.06
C LEU A 231 -1.27 -3.02 -0.94
N PRO A 232 -2.61 -3.13 -0.80
CA PRO A 232 -3.42 -3.97 -1.69
C PRO A 232 -3.06 -3.78 -3.17
N SER A 233 -3.01 -4.88 -3.91
CA SER A 233 -2.53 -4.89 -5.31
C SER A 233 -3.21 -3.84 -6.19
N ALA A 234 -4.53 -3.68 -6.05
CA ALA A 234 -5.31 -2.68 -6.77
C ALA A 234 -4.82 -1.23 -6.53
N TRP A 235 -4.28 -0.92 -5.35
CA TRP A 235 -3.73 0.40 -5.03
C TRP A 235 -2.31 0.55 -5.55
N THR A 236 -1.47 -0.48 -5.40
CA THR A 236 -0.09 -0.44 -5.91
C THR A 236 -0.04 -0.41 -7.44
N GLU A 237 -0.94 -1.12 -8.12
CA GLU A 237 -1.07 -1.11 -9.59
C GLU A 237 -1.53 0.27 -10.09
N ALA A 238 -2.35 0.98 -9.31
CA ALA A 238 -2.71 2.38 -9.55
C ALA A 238 -1.59 3.38 -9.14
N GLY A 239 -0.46 2.88 -8.64
CA GLY A 239 0.75 3.63 -8.35
C GLY A 239 0.93 4.04 -6.89
N ALA A 240 0.21 3.45 -5.94
CA ALA A 240 0.45 3.69 -4.52
C ALA A 240 1.85 3.20 -4.10
N SER A 241 2.50 3.97 -3.24
CA SER A 241 3.81 3.63 -2.71
C SER A 241 3.77 2.45 -1.77
N SER A 242 4.83 1.66 -1.77
CA SER A 242 5.10 0.62 -0.77
C SER A 242 6.14 1.12 0.24
N ALA A 243 6.44 0.35 1.28
CA ALA A 243 7.45 0.74 2.26
C ALA A 243 8.33 -0.41 2.71
N VAL A 244 9.58 -0.09 3.05
CA VAL A 244 10.53 -1.03 3.65
C VAL A 244 11.20 -0.40 4.85
N VAL A 245 11.52 -1.22 5.85
CA VAL A 245 12.26 -0.79 7.05
C VAL A 245 13.67 -1.33 6.95
N LEU A 246 14.65 -0.46 7.13
CA LEU A 246 16.06 -0.76 7.09
C LEU A 246 16.53 -1.20 8.47
N ASP A 247 17.36 -2.24 8.51
CA ASP A 247 18.01 -2.67 9.74
C ASP A 247 19.02 -1.61 10.21
N THR A 248 18.84 -1.13 11.45
CA THR A 248 19.67 -0.10 12.07
C THR A 248 21.03 -0.59 12.52
N GLN A 249 21.28 -1.90 12.56
CA GLN A 249 22.56 -2.44 13.05
C GLN A 249 23.75 -2.21 12.10
N HIS A 250 23.54 -1.57 10.95
CA HIS A 250 24.59 -1.32 9.97
C HIS A 250 24.91 0.17 9.89
N SER A 251 26.18 0.52 10.16
CA SER A 251 26.72 1.89 10.25
C SER A 251 26.57 2.76 8.98
N ASP A 252 26.10 2.19 7.86
CA ASP A 252 26.00 2.86 6.55
C ASP A 252 24.59 3.44 6.27
N LEU A 253 23.83 3.84 7.31
CA LEU A 253 22.45 4.36 7.17
C LEU A 253 22.36 5.62 6.30
N SER A 254 23.34 6.52 6.37
CA SER A 254 23.37 7.78 5.63
C SER A 254 23.34 7.57 4.11
N HIS A 255 24.19 6.68 3.60
CA HIS A 255 24.28 6.34 2.18
C HIS A 255 23.04 5.60 1.67
N SER A 256 22.42 4.77 2.52
CA SER A 256 21.19 4.09 2.17
C SER A 256 20.04 5.08 1.99
N LEU A 257 19.89 6.05 2.91
CA LEU A 257 18.81 7.05 2.91
C LEU A 257 18.95 8.11 1.79
N ASP A 258 20.15 8.49 1.37
CA ASP A 258 20.33 9.51 0.32
C ASP A 258 19.81 9.05 -1.06
N ARG A 259 19.66 7.75 -1.29
CA ARG A 259 19.15 7.18 -2.56
C ARG A 259 17.64 6.98 -2.60
N THR A 260 16.87 7.40 -1.58
CA THR A 260 15.63 6.68 -1.22
C THR A 260 14.31 7.09 -1.84
N THR A 261 14.18 8.19 -2.57
CA THR A 261 12.87 8.53 -3.16
C THR A 261 12.84 8.48 -4.69
N ILE A 262 13.90 7.95 -5.32
CA ILE A 262 13.83 7.60 -6.74
C ILE A 262 13.11 6.26 -6.86
N GLY A 263 11.79 6.26 -6.63
CA GLY A 263 10.95 5.08 -6.79
C GLY A 263 9.68 5.08 -5.92
N PRO A 264 8.79 4.09 -6.14
CA PRO A 264 7.54 3.97 -5.41
C PRO A 264 7.70 3.46 -3.97
N THR A 265 8.91 3.25 -3.46
CA THR A 265 9.15 2.60 -2.16
C THR A 265 9.72 3.57 -1.13
N ILE A 266 8.96 3.83 -0.07
CA ILE A 266 9.42 4.61 1.08
C ILE A 266 10.40 3.75 1.89
N LYS A 267 11.58 4.28 2.20
CA LYS A 267 12.55 3.58 3.07
C LYS A 267 12.60 4.24 4.43
N TRP A 268 12.35 3.45 5.46
CA TRP A 268 12.31 3.89 6.84
C TRP A 268 13.51 3.35 7.61
N SER A 269 14.12 4.16 8.47
CA SER A 269 14.89 3.65 9.62
C SER A 269 13.99 3.58 10.85
N HIS A 270 14.42 2.90 11.90
CA HIS A 270 13.67 2.87 13.17
C HIS A 270 13.51 4.27 13.77
N LEU A 271 14.60 5.04 13.78
CA LEU A 271 14.58 6.43 14.25
C LEU A 271 13.62 7.29 13.43
N ALA A 272 13.60 7.12 12.11
CA ALA A 272 12.68 7.86 11.24
C ALA A 272 11.21 7.52 11.51
N LEU A 273 10.87 6.26 11.80
CA LEU A 273 9.51 5.87 12.19
C LEU A 273 9.10 6.47 13.53
N ALA A 274 9.99 6.45 14.52
CA ALA A 274 9.73 7.03 15.84
C ALA A 274 9.52 8.55 15.75
N GLU A 275 10.39 9.26 15.02
CA GLU A 275 10.26 10.70 14.76
C GLU A 275 9.02 11.03 13.91
N PHE A 276 8.66 10.17 12.94
CA PHE A 276 7.43 10.34 12.18
C PHE A 276 6.19 10.21 13.06
N TRP A 277 6.17 9.24 13.98
CA TRP A 277 5.09 9.11 14.95
C TRP A 277 4.97 10.34 15.85
N LYS A 278 6.10 10.86 16.34
CA LYS A 278 6.15 12.12 17.11
C LYS A 278 5.66 13.32 16.30
N TYR A 279 6.01 13.38 15.02
CA TYR A 279 5.53 14.39 14.08
C TYR A 279 4.01 14.35 13.92
N LEU A 280 3.42 13.16 13.69
CA LEU A 280 1.97 12.98 13.61
C LEU A 280 1.26 13.41 14.91
N ASN A 281 1.84 13.09 16.07
CA ASN A 281 1.34 13.55 17.36
C ASN A 281 1.35 15.07 17.48
N THR A 282 2.42 15.72 17.00
CA THR A 282 2.54 17.17 17.00
C THR A 282 1.50 17.81 16.08
N LEU A 283 1.33 17.28 14.86
CA LEU A 283 0.29 17.75 13.94
C LEU A 283 -1.11 17.69 14.54
N ARG A 284 -1.42 16.59 15.23
CA ARG A 284 -2.68 16.42 15.95
C ARG A 284 -2.83 17.44 17.09
N ASP A 285 -1.78 17.62 17.88
CA ASP A 285 -1.83 18.45 19.09
C ASP A 285 -1.85 19.96 18.77
N LEU A 286 -1.31 20.38 17.62
CA LEU A 286 -1.41 21.75 17.13
C LEU A 286 -2.84 22.16 16.75
N ASN A 287 -3.69 21.20 16.36
CA ASN A 287 -5.10 21.41 16.02
C ASN A 287 -5.38 22.46 14.89
N ASN A 288 -4.36 22.92 14.16
CA ASN A 288 -4.54 23.87 13.05
C ASN A 288 -5.30 23.25 11.86
N LEU A 289 -5.27 21.92 11.75
CA LEU A 289 -5.97 21.15 10.70
C LEU A 289 -7.34 20.63 11.18
N GLY A 290 -7.81 21.06 12.35
CA GLY A 290 -9.04 20.56 12.95
C GLY A 290 -8.91 19.14 13.50
N SER A 291 -10.00 18.36 13.44
CA SER A 291 -10.08 17.07 14.12
C SER A 291 -9.21 16.00 13.45
N LEU A 292 -8.07 15.68 14.07
CA LEU A 292 -7.15 14.64 13.60
C LEU A 292 -7.11 13.44 14.55
N GLY A 293 -7.42 12.25 14.05
CA GLY A 293 -7.14 10.98 14.74
C GLY A 293 -5.94 10.29 14.10
N ILE A 294 -5.10 9.61 14.89
CA ILE A 294 -3.98 8.83 14.36
C ILE A 294 -3.96 7.44 14.96
N SER A 295 -3.66 6.45 14.14
CA SER A 295 -3.39 5.09 14.60
C SER A 295 -2.26 4.42 13.84
N PHE A 296 -1.55 3.51 14.49
CA PHE A 296 -0.61 2.58 13.88
C PHE A 296 -1.22 1.18 13.86
N HIS A 297 -1.18 0.54 12.70
CA HIS A 297 -1.74 -0.78 12.45
C HIS A 297 -0.61 -1.72 12.03
N PRO A 298 -0.18 -2.63 12.91
CA PRO A 298 0.79 -3.66 12.56
C PRO A 298 0.16 -4.70 11.64
N ALA A 299 0.95 -5.28 10.74
CA ALA A 299 0.54 -6.40 9.90
C ALA A 299 0.19 -7.60 10.78
N GLN A 300 -1.00 -8.17 10.58
CA GLN A 300 -1.46 -9.34 11.34
C GLN A 300 -0.72 -10.61 10.91
N SER A 301 -0.26 -10.65 9.68
CA SER A 301 0.24 -11.85 9.04
C SER A 301 1.63 -12.27 9.49
N ALA A 302 2.53 -11.39 9.95
CA ALA A 302 3.87 -11.84 10.33
C ALA A 302 3.86 -12.81 11.53
N SER A 303 3.10 -12.48 12.58
CA SER A 303 3.00 -13.34 13.76
C SER A 303 2.03 -14.51 13.54
N VAL A 304 0.86 -14.27 12.94
CA VAL A 304 -0.14 -15.33 12.76
C VAL A 304 0.27 -16.34 11.68
N ARG A 305 0.96 -15.90 10.62
CA ARG A 305 1.44 -16.83 9.58
C ARG A 305 2.56 -17.71 10.12
N LEU A 306 3.47 -17.14 10.91
CA LEU A 306 4.57 -17.89 11.50
C LEU A 306 4.07 -18.90 12.54
N GLU A 307 3.09 -18.54 13.37
CA GLU A 307 2.46 -19.49 14.29
C GLU A 307 1.64 -20.56 13.55
N ARG A 308 0.85 -20.20 12.52
CA ARG A 308 0.14 -21.21 11.71
C ARG A 308 1.08 -22.13 10.96
N GLU A 309 2.18 -21.62 10.44
CA GLU A 309 3.20 -22.44 9.77
C GLU A 309 3.90 -23.35 10.78
N LYS A 310 4.19 -22.86 11.99
CA LYS A 310 4.74 -23.66 13.08
C LYS A 310 3.77 -24.75 13.55
N GLU A 311 2.49 -24.45 13.70
CA GLU A 311 1.44 -25.44 14.00
C GLU A 311 1.33 -26.47 12.88
N LYS A 312 1.39 -26.04 11.61
CA LYS A 312 1.37 -26.94 10.45
C LYS A 312 2.59 -27.88 10.43
N LEU A 313 3.77 -27.38 10.79
CA LEU A 313 4.98 -28.21 10.92
C LEU A 313 4.89 -29.18 12.10
N ALA A 314 4.34 -28.75 13.25
CA ALA A 314 4.13 -29.62 14.41
C ALA A 314 3.14 -30.77 14.11
N LEU A 315 2.13 -30.53 13.26
CA LEU A 315 1.20 -31.57 12.82
C LEU A 315 1.85 -32.58 11.86
N LEU A 316 2.80 -32.16 11.03
CA LEU A 316 3.53 -33.07 10.13
C LEU A 316 4.51 -33.96 10.89
N ASP A 317 5.15 -33.42 11.94
CA ASP A 317 6.09 -34.17 12.79
C ASP A 317 5.38 -35.20 13.70
N SER A 318 4.09 -34.99 13.98
CA SER A 318 3.30 -35.91 14.81
C SER A 318 2.68 -37.09 14.03
N SER A 319 2.80 -37.14 12.71
CA SER A 319 2.18 -38.19 11.86
C SER A 319 3.10 -39.36 11.51
N GLU A 320 4.32 -39.41 12.06
CA GLU A 320 5.33 -40.39 11.66
C GLU A 320 5.62 -41.43 12.75
N MET A 321 4.59 -42.05 13.34
CA MET A 321 4.71 -43.36 14.03
C MET A 321 3.33 -44.04 14.18
N GLN A 322 2.72 -44.47 13.08
CA GLN A 322 1.78 -45.60 13.13
C GLN A 322 2.22 -46.69 12.13
N PRO A 323 2.84 -47.77 12.62
CA PRO A 323 3.13 -48.92 11.79
C PRO A 323 1.85 -49.76 11.60
N GLY A 324 1.36 -49.80 10.36
CA GLY A 324 0.48 -50.86 9.88
C GLY A 324 -1.01 -50.59 10.03
N LEU A 325 -1.66 -50.25 8.92
CA LEU A 325 -2.81 -50.92 8.32
C LEU A 325 -3.42 -49.97 7.27
N HIS A 326 -3.44 -50.43 6.01
CA HIS A 326 -3.98 -49.70 4.87
C HIS A 326 -5.47 -49.37 5.04
N PRO A 327 -5.91 -48.13 4.76
CA PRO A 327 -7.27 -47.86 4.29
C PRO A 327 -7.29 -47.34 2.85
N PRO A 328 -8.41 -47.49 2.14
CA PRO A 328 -8.50 -47.21 0.71
C PRO A 328 -8.66 -45.71 0.43
N TYR A 329 -7.89 -45.26 -0.55
CA TYR A 329 -8.09 -44.15 -1.48
C TYR A 329 -9.29 -43.22 -1.21
N THR A 330 -9.02 -42.03 -0.68
CA THR A 330 -9.88 -40.85 -0.90
C THR A 330 -8.98 -39.69 -1.32
N THR A 331 -8.95 -39.42 -2.62
CA THR A 331 -8.18 -38.35 -3.26
C THR A 331 -8.87 -37.00 -3.05
N LEU A 332 -8.58 -36.34 -1.93
CA LEU A 332 -8.83 -34.90 -1.79
C LEU A 332 -7.59 -34.16 -2.25
N SER A 333 -7.68 -33.55 -3.44
CA SER A 333 -6.64 -32.74 -4.06
C SER A 333 -6.46 -31.45 -3.26
N LEU A 334 -5.52 -31.45 -2.32
CA LEU A 334 -5.00 -30.23 -1.69
C LEU A 334 -3.95 -29.61 -2.62
N SER A 335 -4.23 -28.41 -3.11
CA SER A 335 -3.25 -27.55 -3.78
C SER A 335 -2.11 -27.22 -2.79
N SER A 336 -1.00 -27.95 -2.91
CA SER A 336 0.21 -27.78 -2.13
C SER A 336 0.96 -26.54 -2.61
N VAL A 337 0.82 -25.45 -1.86
CA VAL A 337 1.79 -24.35 -1.91
C VAL A 337 3.04 -24.83 -1.16
N SER A 338 4.01 -25.33 -1.91
CA SER A 338 5.34 -25.72 -1.43
C SER A 338 6.12 -24.47 -1.01
N VAL A 339 6.28 -24.28 0.29
CA VAL A 339 7.15 -23.26 0.87
C VAL A 339 8.37 -23.97 1.43
N ASN A 340 9.40 -24.13 0.59
CA ASN A 340 10.72 -24.53 1.04
C ASN A 340 11.36 -23.36 1.80
N SER A 341 11.57 -23.58 3.10
CA SER A 341 12.43 -22.72 3.92
C SER A 341 13.89 -23.07 3.65
N GLN A 342 14.49 -22.43 2.65
CA GLN A 342 15.95 -22.31 2.57
C GLN A 342 16.37 -20.87 2.81
N SER A 343 17.08 -20.70 3.92
CA SER A 343 17.94 -19.58 4.22
C SER A 343 18.83 -19.24 3.02
N GLY A 344 18.75 -17.98 2.57
CA GLY A 344 19.83 -17.36 1.81
C GLY A 344 19.78 -17.56 0.30
N ARG A 345 18.75 -17.03 -0.36
CA ARG A 345 18.89 -16.30 -1.62
C ARG A 345 17.58 -15.58 -1.94
N SER A 346 17.72 -14.32 -2.35
CA SER A 346 16.66 -13.39 -2.72
C SER A 346 15.56 -14.08 -3.52
N SER A 347 14.45 -14.34 -2.81
CA SER A 347 13.16 -14.69 -3.37
C SER A 347 12.84 -13.68 -4.46
N ILE A 348 12.92 -14.14 -5.71
CA ILE A 348 11.94 -13.72 -6.71
C ILE A 348 10.62 -14.17 -6.09
N THR A 349 9.92 -13.22 -5.46
CA THR A 349 8.62 -13.43 -4.82
C THR A 349 7.65 -13.83 -5.91
N SER A 350 7.53 -15.12 -6.15
CA SER A 350 6.54 -15.70 -7.06
C SER A 350 5.14 -15.41 -6.53
N GLY A 351 4.57 -14.32 -7.01
CA GLY A 351 3.15 -14.18 -7.32
C GLY A 351 2.16 -13.96 -6.16
N ILE A 352 2.54 -14.08 -4.89
CA ILE A 352 1.60 -13.78 -3.80
C ILE A 352 1.46 -12.26 -3.65
N ARG A 353 0.65 -11.67 -4.54
CA ARG A 353 0.23 -10.27 -4.45
C ARG A 353 -0.48 -10.08 -3.11
N PRO A 354 -0.07 -9.12 -2.27
CA PRO A 354 -0.79 -8.82 -1.04
C PRO A 354 -2.21 -8.42 -1.39
N LEU A 355 -3.16 -9.22 -0.92
CA LEU A 355 -4.58 -9.03 -1.22
C LEU A 355 -5.24 -8.08 -0.21
N SER A 356 -4.60 -7.87 0.95
CA SER A 356 -5.22 -7.17 2.06
C SER A 356 -4.29 -6.16 2.73
N LEU A 357 -4.89 -5.07 3.23
CA LEU A 357 -4.22 -4.09 4.07
C LEU A 357 -3.69 -4.71 5.39
N ARG A 358 -4.18 -5.90 5.77
CA ARG A 358 -3.70 -6.68 6.94
C ARG A 358 -2.27 -7.20 6.78
N ASP A 359 -1.74 -7.20 5.56
CA ASP A 359 -0.38 -7.65 5.25
C ASP A 359 0.65 -6.51 5.21
N CYS A 360 0.24 -5.31 5.61
CA CYS A 360 1.07 -4.12 5.64
C CYS A 360 1.08 -3.53 7.05
N ASP A 361 2.25 -3.09 7.52
CA ASP A 361 2.34 -2.19 8.67
C ASP A 361 2.09 -0.77 8.16
N TYR A 362 1.12 -0.04 8.71
CA TYR A 362 0.79 1.30 8.23
C TYR A 362 0.31 2.23 9.34
N PHE A 363 0.49 3.53 9.11
CA PHE A 363 -0.18 4.59 9.86
C PHE A 363 -1.48 4.96 9.16
N LYS A 364 -2.53 5.21 9.96
CA LYS A 364 -3.82 5.71 9.50
C LYS A 364 -4.12 7.04 10.17
N VAL A 365 -4.29 8.09 9.38
CA VAL A 365 -4.53 9.47 9.85
C VAL A 365 -5.94 9.88 9.48
N TYR A 366 -6.87 9.78 10.43
CA TYR A 366 -8.28 10.15 10.32
C TYR A 366 -8.45 11.67 10.32
N HIS A 367 -9.31 12.16 9.45
CA HIS A 367 -9.58 13.59 9.28
C HIS A 367 -10.94 13.83 8.61
N ASP A 368 -11.39 15.08 8.62
CA ASP A 368 -12.56 15.51 7.86
C ASP A 368 -12.23 15.64 6.37
N SER A 369 -13.18 15.28 5.48
CA SER A 369 -12.94 15.18 4.04
C SER A 369 -12.40 16.47 3.41
N ASN A 370 -12.88 17.63 3.89
CA ASN A 370 -12.51 18.96 3.42
C ASN A 370 -11.01 19.30 3.62
N ILE A 371 -10.32 18.68 4.59
CA ILE A 371 -8.90 18.93 4.83
C ILE A 371 -7.97 17.93 4.14
N SER A 372 -8.48 16.97 3.38
CA SER A 372 -7.68 15.83 2.88
C SER A 372 -6.39 16.26 2.18
N MET A 373 -6.48 17.25 1.29
CA MET A 373 -5.32 17.74 0.53
C MET A 373 -4.44 18.69 1.35
N HIS A 374 -4.98 19.38 2.36
CA HIS A 374 -4.20 20.21 3.27
C HIS A 374 -3.34 19.34 4.20
N LEU A 375 -3.93 18.29 4.77
CA LEU A 375 -3.22 17.30 5.56
C LEU A 375 -2.17 16.57 4.71
N ARG A 376 -2.46 16.28 3.44
CA ARG A 376 -1.45 15.68 2.55
C ARG A 376 -0.21 16.57 2.41
N ARG A 377 -0.42 17.88 2.26
CA ARG A 377 0.69 18.84 2.23
C ARG A 377 1.48 18.81 3.52
N ALA A 378 0.82 18.78 4.68
CA ALA A 378 1.50 18.67 5.96
C ALA A 378 2.36 17.40 6.03
N LEU A 379 1.82 16.23 5.67
CA LEU A 379 2.56 14.97 5.66
C LEU A 379 3.83 15.05 4.78
N ASP A 380 3.73 15.68 3.61
CA ASP A 380 4.85 15.85 2.67
C ASP A 380 5.92 16.86 3.15
N LEU A 381 5.64 17.65 4.20
CA LEU A 381 6.60 18.50 4.88
C LEU A 381 7.41 17.76 5.97
N PHE A 382 7.11 16.50 6.26
CA PHE A 382 7.90 15.73 7.21
C PHE A 382 9.35 15.62 6.73
N THR A 383 10.28 16.06 7.59
CA THR A 383 11.72 15.92 7.37
C THR A 383 12.35 15.20 8.54
N PHE A 384 13.15 14.18 8.25
CA PHE A 384 13.97 13.47 9.22
C PHE A 384 15.42 13.96 9.16
N ARG A 385 16.07 14.09 10.32
CA ARG A 385 17.50 14.41 10.42
C ARG A 385 18.18 13.29 11.18
N LEU A 386 19.30 12.83 10.66
CA LEU A 386 20.13 11.87 11.36
C LEU A 386 21.07 12.68 12.26
N ASP A 387 20.80 12.68 13.56
CA ASP A 387 21.75 13.26 14.51
C ASP A 387 22.94 12.31 14.63
N SER A 388 24.09 12.74 14.13
CA SER A 388 25.36 12.13 14.45
C SER A 388 25.63 12.39 15.92
N GLU A 389 25.42 11.38 16.77
CA GLU A 389 25.63 11.40 18.22
C GLU A 389 27.09 11.74 18.62
N GLU A 390 28.01 11.82 17.66
CA GLU A 390 29.45 12.03 17.91
C GLU A 390 29.84 13.48 18.25
N GLU A 391 29.01 14.50 18.02
CA GLU A 391 29.42 15.90 18.24
C GLU A 391 29.19 16.41 19.67
N GLU A 392 28.28 15.83 20.46
CA GLU A 392 27.93 16.39 21.78
C GLU A 392 28.96 16.13 22.88
N GLN A 393 29.96 15.27 22.68
CA GLN A 393 31.00 15.02 23.69
C GLN A 393 32.24 15.91 23.56
N SER A 394 32.37 16.72 22.49
CA SER A 394 33.61 17.47 22.23
C SER A 394 33.58 18.96 22.61
N GLU A 395 32.41 19.54 22.89
CA GLU A 395 32.30 20.97 23.25
C GLU A 395 32.22 21.24 24.76
N GLN A 396 32.16 20.21 25.62
CA GLN A 396 32.00 20.41 27.07
C GLN A 396 33.33 20.47 27.87
N SER A 397 34.50 20.45 27.21
CA SER A 397 35.83 20.57 27.86
C SER A 397 36.52 21.92 27.67
N GLY A 398 35.84 22.92 27.09
CA GLY A 398 36.32 24.29 27.00
C GLY A 398 36.12 25.07 28.29
N GLU A 399 37.08 24.93 29.21
CA GLU A 399 37.50 25.85 30.27
C GLU A 399 36.58 27.01 30.71
N PHE A 400 36.23 26.92 32.00
CA PHE A 400 36.08 28.03 32.95
C PHE A 400 36.94 29.27 32.61
N GLY A 401 36.31 30.30 32.07
CA GLY A 401 36.88 31.63 31.89
C GLY A 401 35.93 32.69 32.42
N MET A 402 35.82 32.82 33.74
CA MET A 402 35.19 33.96 34.40
C MET A 402 35.94 35.24 34.04
N THR A 403 35.43 36.06 33.13
CA THR A 403 35.81 37.48 33.04
C THR A 403 34.62 38.33 32.55
N PHE A 404 34.08 39.12 33.48
CA PHE A 404 33.41 40.40 33.16
C PHE A 404 34.41 41.30 32.41
N PRO A 405 33.97 42.19 31.50
CA PRO A 405 33.64 43.54 31.97
C PRO A 405 32.55 44.30 31.19
N GLU A 406 31.87 45.15 31.96
CA GLU A 406 31.63 46.59 31.75
C GLU A 406 31.44 47.19 30.34
N SER A 407 30.39 48.02 30.31
CA SER A 407 29.98 48.97 29.30
C SER A 407 31.10 49.82 28.68
N SER A 408 31.09 49.95 27.35
CA SER A 408 31.26 51.27 26.71
C SER A 408 30.88 51.23 25.22
N ASN A 409 30.07 52.21 24.84
CA ASN A 409 29.76 52.56 23.46
C ASN A 409 31.05 52.93 22.71
N SER A 410 31.35 52.26 21.60
CA SER A 410 32.18 52.86 20.57
C SER A 410 31.79 52.35 19.18
N SER A 411 31.43 53.30 18.33
CA SER A 411 31.25 53.13 16.90
C SER A 411 32.63 52.93 16.25
N GLY A 412 32.87 51.75 15.69
CA GLY A 412 34.12 51.44 15.01
C GLY A 412 33.89 50.47 13.86
N LEU A 413 33.72 51.02 12.66
CA LEU A 413 33.93 50.33 11.39
C LEU A 413 35.39 49.87 11.33
N ILE A 414 35.69 48.59 11.52
CA ILE A 414 36.90 47.91 11.03
C ILE A 414 36.57 46.42 10.88
N GLY A 415 36.86 45.90 9.67
CA GLY A 415 36.57 44.54 9.26
C GLY A 415 37.28 43.50 10.13
N LYS A 416 36.49 42.55 10.64
CA LYS A 416 36.99 41.26 11.08
C LYS A 416 36.61 40.25 10.01
N GLU A 417 37.63 39.72 9.34
CA GLU A 417 37.56 38.46 8.62
C GLU A 417 37.28 37.35 9.64
N GLU A 418 36.01 37.19 10.02
CA GLU A 418 35.56 35.99 10.70
C GLU A 418 35.59 34.86 9.68
N GLY A 419 36.69 34.11 9.68
CA GLY A 419 36.79 32.77 9.12
C GLY A 419 35.85 31.82 9.88
N GLY A 420 34.55 32.05 9.75
CA GLY A 420 33.51 31.24 10.32
C GLY A 420 33.60 29.85 9.72
N ARG A 421 34.01 28.88 10.55
CA ARG A 421 33.92 27.46 10.21
C ARG A 421 32.48 27.21 9.74
N MET A 422 32.30 27.04 8.43
CA MET A 422 31.00 26.67 7.87
C MET A 422 30.66 25.29 8.41
N GLY A 423 29.94 25.24 9.54
CA GLY A 423 29.43 24.02 10.13
C GLY A 423 28.68 23.25 9.05
N ARG A 424 29.11 22.02 8.77
CA ARG A 424 28.48 21.17 7.75
C ARG A 424 27.03 20.95 8.20
N LYS A 425 26.08 21.55 7.49
CA LYS A 425 24.66 21.37 7.80
C LYS A 425 24.33 19.88 7.69
N LYS A 426 23.83 19.28 8.77
CA LYS A 426 23.38 17.88 8.79
C LYS A 426 22.37 17.64 7.65
N PRO A 427 22.46 16.49 6.94
CA PRO A 427 21.54 16.18 5.84
C PRO A 427 20.09 16.08 6.35
N LYS A 428 19.14 16.53 5.52
CA LYS A 428 17.69 16.47 5.80
C LYS A 428 17.03 15.54 4.81
N TYR A 429 16.33 14.53 5.31
CA TYR A 429 15.65 13.52 4.50
C TYR A 429 14.16 13.80 4.44
N CYS A 430 13.61 13.96 3.23
CA CYS A 430 12.16 14.13 3.02
C CYS A 430 11.56 12.79 2.59
N LEU A 431 11.35 11.87 3.52
CA LEU A 431 11.03 10.46 3.22
C LEU A 431 9.70 10.27 2.49
N LEU A 432 8.75 11.19 2.68
CA LEU A 432 7.44 11.15 2.01
C LEU A 432 7.40 11.96 0.71
N ARG A 433 8.49 12.63 0.33
CA ARG A 433 8.54 13.46 -0.86
C ARG A 433 8.44 12.60 -2.11
N GLY A 434 7.36 12.79 -2.88
CA GLY A 434 7.08 12.01 -4.08
C GLY A 434 6.47 10.63 -3.80
N ALA A 435 6.31 10.25 -2.52
CA ALA A 435 5.57 9.06 -2.16
C ALA A 435 4.11 9.22 -2.56
N ARG A 436 3.46 8.13 -2.97
CA ARG A 436 2.05 8.10 -3.37
C ARG A 436 1.21 7.43 -2.29
N LEU A 437 0.56 8.23 -1.45
CA LEU A 437 -0.24 7.72 -0.32
C LEU A 437 -1.68 7.48 -0.77
N VAL A 438 -2.41 6.64 -0.04
CA VAL A 438 -3.80 6.30 -0.37
C VAL A 438 -4.74 7.01 0.61
N LEU A 439 -5.71 7.73 0.07
CA LEU A 439 -6.84 8.27 0.83
C LEU A 439 -7.95 7.23 0.81
N VAL A 440 -8.51 6.91 1.98
CA VAL A 440 -9.63 5.99 2.13
C VAL A 440 -10.84 6.66 2.75
N ASP A 441 -12.03 6.13 2.47
CA ASP A 441 -13.29 6.54 3.09
C ASP A 441 -13.44 5.97 4.53
N ASP A 442 -14.58 6.22 5.15
CA ASP A 442 -14.95 5.71 6.48
C ASP A 442 -15.00 4.17 6.53
N ARG A 443 -15.26 3.52 5.40
CA ARG A 443 -15.26 2.06 5.21
C ARG A 443 -13.89 1.50 4.82
N SER A 444 -12.84 2.33 4.83
CA SER A 444 -11.49 1.95 4.42
C SER A 444 -11.36 1.50 2.96
N LYS A 445 -12.25 1.96 2.08
CA LYS A 445 -12.13 1.79 0.62
C LYS A 445 -11.29 2.92 0.05
N GLY A 446 -10.43 2.58 -0.91
CA GLY A 446 -9.60 3.57 -1.60
C GLY A 446 -10.43 4.58 -2.37
N VAL A 447 -10.21 5.86 -2.12
CA VAL A 447 -10.86 6.99 -2.80
C VAL A 447 -9.93 7.59 -3.84
N LEU A 448 -8.69 7.90 -3.44
CA LEU A 448 -7.68 8.44 -4.35
C LEU A 448 -6.25 8.12 -3.89
N ILE A 449 -5.31 8.26 -4.79
CA ILE A 449 -3.87 8.21 -4.56
C ILE A 449 -3.32 9.59 -4.91
N ALA A 450 -2.61 10.24 -3.99
CA ALA A 450 -1.93 11.51 -4.26
C ALA A 450 -0.44 11.40 -3.96
#